data_AF-A0AAV3VVK9-F1
#
_entry.id   AF-A0AAV3VVK9-F1
#
_cell.length_a   1.000
_cell.length_b   1.000
_cell.length_c   1.000
_cell.angle_alpha   90.00
_cell.angle_beta   90.00
_cell.angle_gamma   90.00
#
_symmetry.space_group_name_H-M   'P 1'
#
loop_
_entity.id
_entity.type
_entity.pdbx_description
1 polymer ?
#
loop_
_entity_poly.entity_id
_entity_poly.type
_entity_poly.pdbx_seq_one_letter_code
_entity_poly.pdbx_strand_id
1 'polypeptide(L)'
;MKKQSNITTQIKSKVVIINSLFIGAMIIIFLGLFFCAFSFVNNIHINVLTASMPGEIFGLLVLYLGIRYYFSVIKFKEELFSSSSKFSWDNFRRNKKKKFSYKK
;
A
#
# COMPACT_ATOMS: atom_id res chain seq x y z
N MET A 1 -17.74 31.67 6.56
CA MET A 1 -17.89 30.38 7.30
C MET A 1 -17.89 29.11 6.42
N LYS A 2 -18.14 29.14 5.10
CA LYS A 2 -18.16 27.93 4.22
C LYS A 2 -16.82 27.18 4.04
N LYS A 3 -15.67 27.79 4.37
CA LYS A 3 -14.34 27.18 4.13
C LYS A 3 -13.98 26.13 5.19
N GLN A 4 -14.45 26.29 6.43
CA GLN A 4 -14.15 25.39 7.54
C GLN A 4 -14.86 24.02 7.38
N SER A 5 -16.11 24.01 6.91
CA SER A 5 -16.88 22.78 6.73
C SER A 5 -16.28 21.83 5.69
N ASN A 6 -15.75 22.37 4.58
CA ASN A 6 -15.14 21.58 3.52
C ASN A 6 -13.83 20.90 3.96
N ILE A 7 -13.06 21.54 4.83
CA ILE A 7 -11.81 20.99 5.37
C ILE A 7 -12.13 19.82 6.32
N THR A 8 -13.13 19.97 7.19
CA THR A 8 -13.55 18.91 8.10
C THR A 8 -14.08 17.68 7.37
N THR A 9 -14.84 17.86 6.28
CA THR A 9 -15.33 16.75 5.44
C THR A 9 -14.19 15.99 4.75
N GLN A 10 -13.19 16.71 4.25
CA GLN A 10 -11.99 16.11 3.62
C GLN A 10 -11.14 15.32 4.62
N ILE A 11 -11.02 15.78 5.87
CA ILE A 11 -10.29 15.05 6.91
C ILE A 11 -11.04 13.75 7.27
N LYS A 12 -12.37 13.81 7.42
CA LYS A 12 -13.20 12.63 7.71
C LYS A 12 -13.10 11.59 6.60
N SER A 13 -13.18 11.99 5.33
CA SER A 13 -13.07 11.05 4.20
C SER A 13 -11.70 10.36 4.15
N LYS A 14 -10.61 11.11 4.36
CA LYS A 14 -9.25 10.57 4.43
C LYS A 14 -9.10 9.51 5.53
N VAL A 15 -9.66 9.77 6.72
CA VAL A 15 -9.64 8.81 7.84
C VAL A 15 -10.40 7.54 7.49
N VAL A 16 -11.58 7.65 6.88
CA VAL A 16 -12.39 6.48 6.46
C VAL A 16 -11.64 5.63 5.45
N ILE A 17 -11.01 6.25 4.45
CA ILE A 17 -10.23 5.54 3.43
C ILE A 17 -9.07 4.79 4.09
N ILE A 18 -8.25 5.47 4.90
CA ILE A 18 -7.11 4.82 5.59
C ILE A 18 -7.59 3.67 6.48
N ASN A 19 -8.68 3.85 7.22
CA ASN A 19 -9.21 2.80 8.08
C ASN A 19 -9.67 1.58 7.28
N SER A 20 -10.34 1.79 6.14
CA SER A 20 -10.74 0.68 5.26
C SER A 20 -9.54 -0.10 4.71
N LEU A 21 -8.45 0.59 4.36
CA LEU A 21 -7.19 0.00 3.92
C LEU A 21 -6.53 -0.83 5.03
N PHE A 22 -6.53 -0.33 6.28
CA PHE A 22 -6.02 -1.08 7.44
C PHE A 22 -6.82 -2.36 7.69
N ILE A 23 -8.15 -2.27 7.65
CA ILE A 23 -9.04 -3.42 7.82
C ILE A 23 -8.76 -4.45 6.71
N GLY A 24 -8.66 -4.00 5.46
CA GLY A 24 -8.32 -4.87 4.34
C GLY A 24 -6.98 -5.60 4.53
N ALA A 25 -5.93 -4.87 4.96
CA ALA A 25 -4.63 -5.47 5.24
C ALA A 25 -4.70 -6.52 6.37
N MET A 26 -5.45 -6.24 7.44
CA MET A 26 -5.67 -7.17 8.54
C MET A 26 -6.39 -8.44 8.09
N ILE A 27 -7.43 -8.31 7.26
CA ILE A 27 -8.14 -9.46 6.68
C ILE A 27 -7.16 -10.35 5.90
N ILE A 28 -6.28 -9.77 5.09
CA ILE A 28 -5.28 -10.53 4.32
C ILE A 28 -4.30 -11.28 5.25
N ILE A 29 -3.84 -10.64 6.33
CA ILE A 29 -2.98 -11.27 7.34
C ILE A 29 -3.68 -12.49 7.96
N PHE A 30 -4.95 -12.32 8.38
CA PHE A 30 -5.74 -13.41 8.94
C PHE A 30 -5.96 -14.55 7.94
N LEU A 31 -6.23 -14.24 6.67
CA LEU A 31 -6.35 -15.26 5.62
C LEU A 31 -5.03 -16.02 5.43
N GLY A 32 -3.89 -15.34 5.42
CA GLY A 32 -2.57 -15.98 5.30
C GLY A 32 -2.29 -16.95 6.46
N LEU A 33 -2.53 -16.51 7.69
CA LEU A 33 -2.43 -17.36 8.89
C LEU A 33 -3.38 -18.55 8.83
N PHE A 34 -4.64 -18.32 8.42
CA PHE A 34 -5.63 -19.37 8.26
C PHE A 34 -5.20 -20.40 7.22
N PHE A 35 -4.74 -19.97 6.04
CA PHE A 35 -4.29 -20.89 4.99
C PHE A 35 -3.04 -21.67 5.39
N CYS A 36 -2.11 -21.06 6.15
CA CYS A 36 -0.98 -21.80 6.74
C CYS A 36 -1.48 -22.91 7.67
N ALA A 37 -2.28 -22.56 8.68
CA ALA A 37 -2.75 -23.52 9.67
C ALA A 37 -3.61 -24.62 9.05
N PHE A 38 -4.52 -24.23 8.13
CA PHE A 38 -5.40 -25.16 7.44
C PHE A 38 -4.61 -26.14 6.55
N SER A 39 -3.62 -25.64 5.79
CA SER A 39 -2.79 -26.51 4.95
C SER A 39 -1.95 -27.47 5.78
N PHE A 40 -1.41 -26.99 6.91
CA PHE A 40 -0.61 -27.80 7.83
C PHE A 40 -1.39 -28.94 8.47
N VAL A 41 -2.59 -28.64 9.00
CA VAL A 41 -3.43 -29.66 9.64
C VAL A 41 -3.92 -30.71 8.63
N ASN A 42 -4.24 -30.29 7.41
CA ASN A 42 -4.78 -31.18 6.39
C ASN A 42 -3.71 -31.80 5.47
N ASN A 43 -2.42 -31.54 5.71
CA ASN A 43 -1.30 -31.96 4.85
C ASN A 43 -1.56 -31.67 3.36
N ILE A 44 -1.97 -30.44 3.06
CA ILE A 44 -2.35 -30.04 1.71
C ILE A 44 -1.09 -29.85 0.87
N HIS A 45 -1.00 -30.60 -0.21
CA HIS A 45 0.05 -30.46 -1.21
C HIS A 45 -0.54 -29.95 -2.52
N ILE A 46 0.09 -28.93 -3.09
CA ILE A 46 -0.33 -28.31 -4.34
C ILE A 46 0.75 -28.58 -5.39
N ASN A 47 0.36 -29.24 -6.48
CA ASN A 47 1.26 -29.43 -7.62
C ASN A 47 1.38 -28.14 -8.42
N VAL A 48 2.60 -27.60 -8.46
CA VAL A 48 2.97 -26.43 -9.25
C VAL A 48 3.89 -26.91 -10.36
N LEU A 49 3.39 -26.89 -11.60
CA LEU A 49 4.06 -27.47 -12.77
C LEU A 49 4.34 -28.97 -12.55
N THR A 50 5.57 -29.33 -12.19
CA THR A 50 6.02 -30.71 -11.96
C THR A 50 6.41 -30.98 -10.51
N ALA A 51 6.38 -29.96 -9.64
CA ALA A 51 6.80 -30.07 -8.24
C ALA A 51 5.61 -29.98 -7.28
N SER A 52 5.54 -30.91 -6.33
CA SER A 52 4.58 -30.85 -5.23
C SER A 52 5.11 -29.90 -4.15
N MET A 53 4.39 -28.81 -3.90
CA MET A 53 4.74 -27.85 -2.87
C MET A 53 3.75 -27.92 -1.69
N PRO A 54 4.25 -27.86 -0.45
CA PRO A 54 3.39 -27.72 0.73
C PRO A 54 2.53 -26.45 0.66
N GLY A 55 1.24 -26.58 0.95
CA GLY A 55 0.26 -25.50 0.87
C GLY A 55 0.55 -24.35 1.85
N GLU A 56 1.26 -24.61 2.94
CA GLU A 56 1.67 -23.60 3.93
C GLU A 56 2.55 -22.52 3.30
N ILE A 57 3.34 -22.84 2.27
CA ILE A 57 4.20 -21.87 1.57
C ILE A 57 3.34 -20.77 0.92
N PHE A 58 2.19 -21.15 0.36
CA PHE A 58 1.25 -20.18 -0.22
C PHE A 58 0.57 -19.34 0.86
N GLY A 59 0.18 -19.94 1.98
CA GLY A 59 -0.31 -19.20 3.14
C GLY A 59 0.71 -18.17 3.64
N LEU A 60 1.99 -18.56 3.68
CA LEU A 60 3.08 -17.72 4.15
C LEU A 60 3.35 -16.56 3.18
N LEU A 61 3.20 -16.79 1.87
CA LEU A 61 3.22 -15.73 0.85
C LEU A 61 2.09 -14.73 1.05
N VAL A 62 0.87 -15.19 1.27
CA VAL A 62 -0.30 -14.33 1.54
C VAL A 62 -0.10 -13.52 2.82
N LEU A 63 0.40 -14.16 3.88
CA LEU A 63 0.74 -13.51 5.14
C LEU A 63 1.79 -12.42 4.95
N TYR A 64 2.87 -12.72 4.23
CA TYR A 64 3.91 -11.75 3.88
C TYR A 64 3.33 -10.54 3.13
N LEU A 65 2.46 -10.77 2.15
CA LEU A 65 1.78 -9.70 1.42
C LEU A 65 0.92 -8.85 2.35
N GLY A 66 0.15 -9.48 3.25
CA GLY A 66 -0.66 -8.78 4.25
C GLY A 66 0.17 -7.87 5.15
N ILE A 67 1.29 -8.37 5.69
CA ILE A 67 2.23 -7.60 6.52
C ILE A 67 2.83 -6.43 5.72
N ARG A 68 3.28 -6.70 4.48
CA ARG A 68 3.82 -5.67 3.59
C ARG A 68 2.81 -4.57 3.31
N TYR A 69 1.55 -4.93 3.07
CA TYR A 69 0.47 -3.96 2.86
C TYR A 69 0.17 -3.16 4.12
N TYR A 70 0.16 -3.80 5.30
CA TYR A 70 -0.01 -3.10 6.57
C TYR A 70 1.04 -1.97 6.75
N PHE A 71 2.33 -2.27 6.52
CA PHE A 71 3.37 -1.24 6.56
C PHE A 71 3.22 -0.18 5.48
N SER A 72 2.78 -0.56 4.28
CA SER A 72 2.51 0.39 3.20
C SER A 72 1.40 1.37 3.57
N VAL A 73 0.35 0.91 4.27
CA VAL A 73 -0.75 1.76 4.74
C VAL A 73 -0.28 2.69 5.87
N ILE A 74 0.60 2.23 6.77
CA ILE A 74 1.23 3.11 7.79
C ILE A 74 1.99 4.26 7.10
N LYS A 75 2.87 3.93 6.16
CA LYS A 75 3.64 4.93 5.42
C LYS A 75 2.73 5.90 4.66
N PHE A 76 1.69 5.37 4.01
CA PHE A 76 0.71 6.20 3.31
C PHE A 76 -0.04 7.15 4.25
N LYS A 77 -0.41 6.68 5.45
CA LYS A 77 -1.03 7.52 6.49
C LYS A 77 -0.10 8.67 6.88
N GLU A 78 1.18 8.39 7.12
CA GLU A 78 2.17 9.41 7.47
C GLU A 78 2.31 10.47 6.36
N GLU A 79 2.43 10.04 5.09
CA GLU A 79 2.53 10.95 3.96
C GLU A 79 1.26 11.78 3.72
N LEU A 80 0.07 11.18 3.93
CA LEU A 80 -1.22 11.84 3.69
C LEU A 80 -1.56 12.90 4.75
N PHE A 81 -1.11 12.70 5.99
CA PHE A 81 -1.31 13.64 7.10
C PHE A 81 -0.14 14.60 7.33
N SER A 82 1.03 14.35 6.71
CA SER A 82 2.13 15.30 6.72
C SER A 82 1.71 16.61 6.04
N SER A 83 1.73 17.71 6.81
CA SER A 83 1.32 19.04 6.34
C SER A 83 2.32 19.72 5.39
N SER A 84 3.50 19.12 5.19
CA SER A 84 4.60 19.72 4.43
C SER A 84 4.70 19.24 2.97
N SER A 85 3.98 18.19 2.58
CA SER A 85 4.01 17.66 1.21
C SER A 85 3.16 18.52 0.26
N LYS A 86 3.67 19.71 -0.07
CA LYS A 86 3.11 20.49 -1.19
C LYS A 86 3.46 19.77 -2.48
N PHE A 87 2.45 19.33 -3.21
CA PHE A 87 2.61 18.90 -4.60
C PHE A 87 3.19 20.08 -5.40
N SER A 88 4.50 20.03 -5.67
CA SER A 88 5.18 21.09 -6.40
C SER A 88 5.08 20.83 -7.90
N TRP A 89 4.29 21.66 -8.57
CA TRP A 89 4.21 21.69 -10.03
C TRP A 89 5.55 22.12 -10.66
N ASP A 90 6.46 22.72 -9.89
CA ASP A 90 7.78 23.10 -10.37
C ASP A 90 8.64 21.88 -10.76
N ASN A 91 8.44 20.73 -10.10
CA ASN A 91 9.11 19.48 -10.48
C ASN A 91 8.66 18.95 -11.84
N PHE A 92 7.44 19.30 -12.28
CA PHE A 92 6.90 18.93 -13.59
C PHE A 92 7.13 20.01 -14.64
N ARG A 93 7.64 21.19 -14.24
CA ARG A 93 7.93 22.27 -15.17
C ARG A 93 9.21 21.91 -15.93
N ARG A 94 9.06 21.51 -17.20
CA ARG A 94 10.21 21.35 -18.11
C ARG A 94 10.96 22.67 -18.16
N ASN A 95 12.09 22.75 -17.46
CA ASN A 95 13.05 23.81 -17.66
C ASN A 95 13.49 23.73 -19.11
N LYS A 96 13.01 24.67 -19.94
CA LYS A 96 13.50 24.84 -21.31
C LYS A 96 15.01 24.99 -21.21
N LYS A 97 15.76 23.95 -21.61
CA LYS A 97 17.23 23.94 -21.58
C LYS A 97 17.69 25.27 -22.17
N LYS A 98 18.41 26.08 -21.38
CA LYS A 98 19.05 27.30 -21.89
C LYS A 98 19.93 26.86 -23.05
N LYS A 99 19.58 27.32 -24.25
CA LYS A 99 20.35 27.08 -25.47
C LYS A 99 21.71 27.76 -25.22
N PHE A 100 22.76 26.99 -24.95
CA PHE A 100 24.10 27.54 -24.81
C PHE A 100 24.48 28.18 -26.15
N SER A 101 24.47 29.50 -26.19
CA SER A 101 24.94 30.28 -27.32
C SER A 101 26.46 30.38 -27.18
N TYR A 102 27.19 29.54 -27.90
CA TYR A 102 28.63 29.72 -28.05
C TYR A 102 28.87 31.03 -28.80
N LYS A 103 29.52 31.99 -28.12
CA LYS A 103 29.98 33.24 -28.73
C LYS A 103 31.26 32.90 -29.51
N LYS A 104 31.23 33.16 -30.82
CA LYS A 104 32.33 32.94 -31.76
C LYS A 104 33.37 34.05 -31.62
#